data_AF-A0A8T5E2M5-F1
#
_entry.id   AF-A0A8T5E2M5-F1
#
_cell.length_a   1.000
_cell.length_b   1.000
_cell.length_c   1.000
_cell.angle_alpha   90.00
_cell.angle_beta   90.00
_cell.angle_gamma   90.00
#
_symmetry.space_group_name_H-M   'P 1'
#
loop_
_entity.id
_entity.type
_entity.pdbx_description
1 polymer ?
#
loop_
_entity_poly.entity_id
_entity_poly.type
_entity_poly.pdbx_seq_one_letter_code
_entity_poly.pdbx_strand_id
1 'polypeptide(L)'
;MRLPSILKTAKKVPKTHWSADDPMTLTPKSKTVFILIIGLWIFGTGDAIIIASGIGVAPWTVLAQGITNKISMTVGEATFLVSLSVLLLWIPLRERLGIGTILNAILIAVAIDIMAPYL
;
A
#
# COMPACT_ATOMS: atom_id res chain seq x y z
N MET A 1 9.72 22.88 -32.92
CA MET A 1 9.38 23.74 -31.77
C MET A 1 9.66 22.95 -30.49
N ARG A 2 10.68 23.30 -29.69
CA ARG A 2 11.04 22.54 -28.46
C ARG A 2 10.10 22.95 -27.32
N LEU A 3 9.41 22.00 -26.69
CA LEU A 3 8.56 22.30 -25.53
C LEU A 3 9.38 22.91 -24.37
N PRO A 4 8.82 23.91 -23.64
CA PRO A 4 9.40 24.46 -22.43
C PRO A 4 9.75 23.37 -21.41
N SER A 5 10.86 23.53 -20.69
CA SER A 5 11.36 22.54 -19.71
C SER A 5 10.35 22.19 -18.61
N ILE A 6 9.45 23.12 -18.26
CA ILE A 6 8.37 22.94 -17.27
C ILE A 6 7.29 21.96 -17.75
N LEU A 7 7.05 21.85 -19.06
CA LEU A 7 6.04 20.96 -19.64
C LEU A 7 6.61 19.57 -20.00
N LYS A 8 7.88 19.31 -19.68
CA LYS A 8 8.48 18.00 -19.89
C LYS A 8 8.04 17.07 -18.78
N THR A 9 7.41 15.95 -19.16
CA THR A 9 7.07 14.85 -18.25
C THR A 9 8.30 14.39 -17.47
N ALA A 10 8.17 14.29 -16.14
CA ALA A 10 9.22 13.71 -15.30
C ALA A 10 9.40 12.23 -15.69
N LYS A 11 10.61 11.88 -16.16
CA LYS A 11 10.94 10.51 -16.59
C LYS A 11 11.54 9.65 -15.48
N LYS A 12 11.78 10.23 -14.30
CA LYS A 12 12.41 9.57 -13.14
C LYS A 12 11.75 10.03 -11.86
N VAL A 13 11.63 9.11 -10.91
CA VAL A 13 11.19 9.42 -9.55
C VAL A 13 12.23 10.36 -8.92
N PRO A 14 11.81 11.50 -8.35
CA PRO A 14 12.73 12.41 -7.69
C PRO A 14 13.37 11.72 -6.47
N LYS A 15 14.70 11.82 -6.36
CA LYS A 15 15.41 11.37 -5.15
C LYS A 15 15.33 12.48 -4.10
N THR A 16 14.75 12.14 -2.96
CA THR A 16 14.60 13.04 -1.81
C THR A 16 15.64 12.71 -0.73
N HIS A 17 15.81 13.62 0.23
CA HIS A 17 16.72 13.41 1.37
C HIS A 17 16.36 12.20 2.25
N TRP A 18 15.12 11.70 2.14
CA TRP A 18 14.61 10.55 2.88
C TRP A 18 14.48 9.30 2.01
N SER A 19 14.87 9.34 0.73
CA SER A 19 14.87 8.17 -0.14
C SER A 19 15.90 7.12 0.34
N ALA A 20 15.52 5.84 0.32
CA ALA A 20 16.48 4.75 0.50
C ALA A 20 17.45 4.68 -0.69
N ASP A 21 18.68 4.23 -0.43
CA ASP A 21 19.69 4.07 -1.48
C ASP A 21 19.31 2.93 -2.43
N ASP A 22 18.71 1.87 -1.89
CA ASP A 22 18.09 0.76 -2.62
C ASP A 22 16.64 0.53 -2.12
N PRO A 23 15.63 0.55 -3.02
CA PRO A 23 14.22 0.31 -2.66
C PRO A 23 13.95 -1.08 -2.07
N MET A 24 14.75 -2.08 -2.43
CA MET A 24 14.54 -3.48 -2.03
C MET A 24 15.30 -3.87 -0.76
N THR A 25 15.85 -2.88 -0.05
CA THR A 25 16.60 -3.09 1.18
C THR A 25 15.69 -3.48 2.34
N LEU A 26 16.15 -4.44 3.16
CA LEU A 26 15.47 -4.90 4.37
C LEU A 26 15.68 -3.98 5.58
N THR A 27 16.78 -3.22 5.59
CA THR A 27 17.20 -2.34 6.68
C THR A 27 17.39 -0.87 6.21
N PRO A 28 16.34 -0.20 5.73
CA PRO A 28 16.45 1.20 5.30
C PRO A 28 16.69 2.16 6.47
N LYS A 29 17.09 3.38 6.14
CA LYS A 29 17.30 4.47 7.12
C LYS A 29 16.00 4.77 7.89
N SER A 30 16.10 5.07 9.18
CA SER A 30 14.92 5.35 10.02
C SER A 30 14.05 6.50 9.49
N LYS A 31 14.67 7.50 8.86
CA LYS A 31 13.95 8.61 8.19
C LYS A 31 13.04 8.11 7.06
N THR A 32 13.51 7.14 6.28
CA THR A 32 12.74 6.52 5.20
C THR A 32 11.59 5.69 5.74
N VAL A 33 11.81 4.95 6.82
CA VAL A 33 10.74 4.16 7.46
C VAL A 33 9.66 5.07 8.03
N PHE A 34 10.04 6.17 8.70
CA PHE A 34 9.09 7.10 9.29
C PHE A 34 8.14 7.71 8.24
N ILE A 35 8.68 8.24 7.15
CA ILE A 35 7.87 8.82 6.07
C ILE A 35 7.05 7.76 5.33
N LEU A 36 7.58 6.54 5.19
CA LEU A 36 6.86 5.41 4.63
C LEU A 36 5.64 5.05 5.48
N ILE A 37 5.81 4.94 6.81
CA ILE A 37 4.69 4.64 7.73
C ILE A 37 3.59 5.69 7.59
N ILE A 38 3.95 6.97 7.61
CA ILE A 38 2.99 8.07 7.46
C ILE A 38 2.28 8.00 6.10
N GLY A 39 3.04 7.80 5.01
CA GLY A 39 2.47 7.69 3.67
C GLY A 39 1.51 6.51 3.52
N LEU A 40 1.88 5.34 4.07
CA LEU A 40 1.04 4.14 4.06
C LEU A 40 -0.22 4.31 4.90
N TRP A 41 -0.12 5.02 6.04
CA TRP A 41 -1.29 5.32 6.87
C TRP A 41 -2.29 6.23 6.14
N ILE A 42 -1.79 7.29 5.50
CA ILE A 42 -2.61 8.19 4.69
C ILE A 42 -3.25 7.42 3.53
N PHE A 43 -2.48 6.55 2.87
CA PHE A 43 -2.98 5.72 1.79
C PHE A 43 -4.11 4.78 2.24
N GLY A 44 -3.90 4.03 3.33
CA GLY A 44 -4.92 3.11 3.86
C GLY A 44 -6.16 3.84 4.37
N THR A 45 -6.00 5.03 4.96
CA THR A 45 -7.13 5.91 5.30
C THR A 45 -7.91 6.34 4.05
N GLY A 46 -7.21 6.68 2.97
CA GLY A 46 -7.82 7.00 1.68
C GLY A 46 -8.63 5.83 1.12
N ASP A 47 -8.09 4.61 1.19
CA ASP A 47 -8.83 3.41 0.76
C ASP A 47 -10.08 3.18 1.62
N ALA A 48 -9.99 3.37 2.94
CA ALA A 48 -11.14 3.31 3.85
C ALA A 48 -12.25 4.32 3.49
N ILE A 49 -11.88 5.55 3.11
CA ILE A 49 -12.84 6.57 2.65
C ILE A 49 -13.53 6.12 1.36
N ILE A 50 -12.78 5.54 0.40
CA ILE A 50 -13.36 5.05 -0.85
C ILE A 50 -14.33 3.90 -0.57
N ILE A 51 -13.95 2.97 0.31
CA ILE A 51 -14.83 1.88 0.79
C ILE A 51 -16.12 2.45 1.37
N ALA A 52 -16.03 3.39 2.30
CA ALA A 52 -17.19 4.00 2.96
C ALA A 52 -18.09 4.78 1.98
N SER A 53 -17.51 5.40 0.96
CA SER A 53 -18.27 6.18 -0.04
C SER A 53 -19.14 5.33 -0.98
N GLY A 54 -18.88 4.03 -1.10
CA GLY A 54 -19.67 3.12 -1.94
C GLY A 54 -19.56 3.36 -3.46
N ILE A 55 -18.62 4.19 -3.92
CA ILE A 55 -18.47 4.55 -5.36
C ILE A 55 -17.66 3.53 -6.19
N GLY A 56 -17.32 2.39 -5.58
CA GLY A 56 -16.45 1.37 -6.15
C GLY A 56 -15.02 1.46 -5.61
N VAL A 57 -14.39 0.30 -5.42
CA VAL A 57 -13.05 0.18 -4.79
C VAL A 57 -12.07 -0.50 -5.76
N ALA A 58 -10.77 -0.44 -5.45
CA ALA A 58 -9.74 -1.10 -6.25
C ALA A 58 -9.96 -2.63 -6.31
N PRO A 59 -9.55 -3.33 -7.38
CA PRO A 59 -9.76 -4.78 -7.51
C PRO A 59 -9.25 -5.60 -6.32
N TRP A 60 -8.17 -5.12 -5.70
CA TRP A 60 -7.61 -5.68 -4.47
C TRP A 60 -8.60 -5.63 -3.30
N THR A 61 -9.14 -4.45 -3.03
CA THR A 61 -10.12 -4.19 -1.98
C THR A 61 -11.46 -4.83 -2.30
N VAL A 62 -11.86 -4.92 -3.59
CA VAL A 62 -13.05 -5.66 -4.03
C VAL A 62 -12.94 -7.14 -3.66
N LEU A 63 -11.77 -7.74 -3.88
CA LEU A 63 -11.53 -9.14 -3.50
C LEU A 63 -11.68 -9.34 -1.99
N ALA A 64 -11.07 -8.45 -1.19
CA ALA A 64 -11.18 -8.49 0.27
C ALA A 64 -12.65 -8.32 0.74
N GLN A 65 -13.38 -7.35 0.19
CA GLN A 65 -14.82 -7.17 0.47
C GLN A 65 -15.65 -8.40 0.07
N GLY A 66 -15.35 -9.01 -1.07
CA GLY A 66 -16.00 -10.24 -1.52
C GLY A 66 -15.79 -11.40 -0.55
N ILE A 67 -14.59 -11.52 0.03
CA ILE A 67 -14.26 -12.50 1.07
C ILE A 67 -15.02 -12.19 2.37
N THR A 68 -15.02 -10.93 2.82
CA THR A 68 -15.78 -10.47 3.99
C THR A 68 -17.28 -10.79 3.89
N ASN A 69 -17.87 -10.70 2.70
CA ASN A 69 -19.28 -11.07 2.47
C ASN A 69 -19.57 -12.57 2.62
N LYS A 70 -18.53 -13.43 2.62
CA LYS A 70 -18.66 -14.89 2.76
C LYS A 70 -18.14 -15.41 4.09
N ILE A 71 -17.15 -14.73 4.67
CA ILE A 71 -16.45 -15.10 5.88
C ILE A 71 -16.60 -13.89 6.79
N SER A 72 -17.40 -13.98 7.87
CA SER A 72 -17.72 -12.88 8.80
C SER A 72 -16.47 -12.29 9.47
N MET A 73 -15.69 -11.51 8.73
CA MET A 73 -14.41 -10.91 9.07
C MET A 73 -14.43 -9.45 8.67
N THR A 74 -13.56 -8.62 9.26
CA THR A 74 -13.48 -7.22 8.84
C THR A 74 -12.83 -7.09 7.46
N VAL A 75 -13.05 -5.96 6.79
CA VAL A 75 -12.41 -5.68 5.50
C VAL A 75 -10.89 -5.58 5.65
N GLY A 76 -10.41 -5.08 6.80
CA GLY A 76 -8.98 -5.02 7.13
C GLY A 76 -8.35 -6.40 7.28
N GLU A 77 -8.98 -7.30 8.03
CA GLU A 77 -8.50 -8.68 8.20
C GLU A 77 -8.48 -9.44 6.87
N ALA A 78 -9.53 -9.31 6.06
CA ALA A 78 -9.57 -9.92 4.73
C ALA A 78 -8.45 -9.36 3.82
N THR A 79 -8.20 -8.04 3.87
CA THR A 79 -7.12 -7.40 3.13
C THR A 79 -5.74 -7.90 3.58
N PHE A 80 -5.55 -8.11 4.88
CA PHE A 80 -4.33 -8.69 5.42
C PHE A 80 -4.11 -10.12 4.92
N LEU A 81 -5.14 -10.97 4.96
CA LEU A 81 -5.07 -12.36 4.47
C LEU A 81 -4.77 -12.44 2.97
N VAL A 82 -5.41 -11.60 2.17
CA VAL A 82 -5.11 -11.50 0.73
C VAL A 82 -3.66 -11.10 0.52
N SER A 83 -3.19 -10.09 1.26
CA SER A 83 -1.80 -9.63 1.20
C SER A 83 -0.81 -10.73 1.56
N LEU A 84 -1.06 -11.45 2.66
CA LEU A 84 -0.22 -12.57 3.08
C LEU A 84 -0.19 -13.69 2.03
N SER A 85 -1.34 -14.03 1.46
CA SER A 85 -1.45 -15.06 0.42
C SER A 85 -0.64 -14.69 -0.82
N VAL A 86 -0.73 -13.43 -1.26
CA VAL A 86 0.06 -12.93 -2.40
C VAL A 86 1.56 -12.91 -2.07
N LEU A 87 1.95 -12.50 -0.87
CA LEU A 87 3.34 -12.56 -0.42
C LEU A 87 3.90 -13.99 -0.41
N LEU A 88 3.09 -14.98 -0.01
CA LEU A 88 3.47 -16.40 -0.07
C LEU A 88 3.59 -16.90 -1.52
N LEU A 89 2.67 -16.49 -2.39
CA LEU A 89 2.76 -16.78 -3.83
C LEU A 89 3.96 -16.12 -4.51
N TRP A 90 4.57 -15.09 -3.90
CA TRP A 90 5.80 -14.51 -4.40
C TRP A 90 7.06 -15.34 -4.12
N ILE A 91 7.04 -16.22 -3.11
CA ILE A 91 8.16 -17.12 -2.79
C ILE A 91 8.60 -17.96 -4.00
N PRO A 92 7.71 -18.63 -4.76
CA PRO A 92 8.11 -19.37 -5.96
C PRO A 92 8.60 -18.46 -7.10
N LEU A 93 8.18 -17.20 -7.14
CA LEU A 93 8.60 -16.23 -8.17
C LEU A 93 10.02 -15.67 -7.92
N ARG A 94 10.63 -15.95 -6.76
CA ARG A 94 11.99 -15.52 -6.38
C ARG A 94 12.21 -14.00 -6.44
N GLU A 95 11.14 -13.22 -6.32
CA GLU A 95 11.24 -11.77 -6.21
C GLU A 95 11.77 -11.37 -4.84
N ARG A 96 12.57 -10.31 -4.81
CA ARG A 96 13.12 -9.79 -3.54
C ARG A 96 12.00 -9.12 -2.75
N LEU A 97 11.85 -9.47 -1.49
CA LEU A 97 10.88 -8.83 -0.60
C LEU A 97 11.60 -7.70 0.15
N GLY A 98 11.28 -6.44 -0.18
CA GLY A 98 11.75 -5.29 0.58
C GLY A 98 10.92 -5.07 1.84
N ILE A 99 11.46 -4.35 2.83
CA ILE A 99 10.70 -4.04 4.05
C ILE A 99 9.44 -3.22 3.73
N GLY A 100 9.49 -2.39 2.67
CA GLY A 100 8.37 -1.58 2.24
C GLY A 100 7.17 -2.42 1.83
N THR A 101 7.38 -3.56 1.18
CA THR A 101 6.30 -4.49 0.78
C THR A 101 5.61 -5.11 1.99
N ILE A 102 6.40 -5.50 2.99
CA ILE A 102 5.88 -6.08 4.24
C ILE A 102 5.10 -5.02 5.03
N LEU A 103 5.68 -3.83 5.19
CA LEU A 103 5.02 -2.72 5.89
C LEU A 103 3.75 -2.27 5.16
N ASN A 104 3.74 -2.25 3.84
CA ASN A 104 2.58 -1.95 3.03
C ASN A 104 1.43 -2.94 3.29
N ALA A 105 1.71 -4.24 3.26
CA ALA A 105 0.72 -5.28 3.53
C ALA A 105 0.09 -5.16 4.92
N ILE A 106 0.90 -4.83 5.95
CA ILE A 106 0.43 -4.73 7.34
C ILE A 106 -0.28 -3.40 7.58
N LEU A 107 0.38 -2.28 7.29
CA LEU A 107 -0.10 -0.95 7.67
C LEU A 107 -1.36 -0.53 6.95
N ILE A 108 -1.52 -0.92 5.68
CA ILE A 108 -2.75 -0.61 4.94
C ILE A 108 -3.92 -1.37 5.54
N ALA A 109 -3.76 -2.68 5.80
CA ALA A 109 -4.80 -3.49 6.41
C ALA A 109 -5.22 -2.94 7.78
N VAL A 110 -4.25 -2.58 8.63
CA VAL A 110 -4.49 -1.97 9.95
C VAL A 110 -5.16 -0.60 9.81
N ALA A 111 -4.72 0.24 8.87
CA ALA A 111 -5.31 1.56 8.66
C ALA A 111 -6.77 1.44 8.18
N ILE A 112 -7.08 0.50 7.29
CA ILE A 112 -8.45 0.24 6.85
C ILE A 112 -9.30 -0.25 8.02
N ASP A 113 -8.80 -1.23 8.78
CA ASP A 113 -9.54 -1.80 9.91
C ASP A 113 -9.87 -0.75 10.98
N ILE A 114 -8.92 0.13 11.28
CA ILE A 114 -9.10 1.18 12.27
C ILE A 114 -9.99 2.28 11.73
N MET A 115 -9.85 2.71 10.47
CA MET A 115 -10.57 3.88 9.94
C MET A 115 -11.97 3.55 9.45
N ALA A 116 -12.21 2.37 8.88
CA ALA A 116 -13.49 2.02 8.29
C ALA A 116 -14.68 2.09 9.26
N PRO A 117 -14.57 1.75 10.56
CA PRO A 117 -15.68 1.91 11.52
C PRO A 117 -16.03 3.37 11.85
N TYR A 118 -15.13 4.32 11.59
CA TYR A 118 -15.32 5.74 11.91
C TYR A 118 -15.77 6.60 10.71
N LEU A 119 -15.89 5.99 9.53
CA LEU A 119 -16.23 6.65 8.26
C LEU A 119 -17.56 6.13 7.72
#